data_AF-A0A1X1TVJ5-F1
#
_entry.id   AF-A0A1X1TVJ5-F1
#
_cell.length_a   1.000
_cell.length_b   1.000
_cell.length_c   1.000
_cell.angle_alpha   90.00
_cell.angle_beta   90.00
_cell.angle_gamma   90.00
#
_symmetry.space_group_name_H-M   'P 1'
#
loop_
_entity.id
_entity.type
_entity.pdbx_description
1 polymer ?
#
loop_
_entity_poly.entity_id
_entity_poly.type
_entity_poly.pdbx_seq_one_letter_code
_entity_poly.pdbx_strand_id
1 'polypeptide(L)'
;MGQIEPSDDGGTRRPEADPMVIDCDACAVRGPACRDCVVSVLLGVPNELLDDERAALDVLAEAGMAPRLRLVPIRGGRAPVRRSGVA
;
A
#
# COMPACT_ATOMS: atom_id res chain seq x y z
N MET A 1 16.63 30.06 -44.64
CA MET A 1 16.19 28.64 -44.60
C MET A 1 17.00 27.96 -43.50
N GLY A 2 16.39 27.74 -42.34
CA GLY A 2 17.06 27.22 -41.15
C GLY A 2 16.96 25.70 -41.06
N GLN A 3 18.07 25.06 -40.71
CA GLN A 3 18.09 23.66 -40.30
C GLN A 3 18.47 23.65 -38.82
N ILE A 4 17.46 23.48 -37.98
CA ILE A 4 17.61 23.16 -36.56
C ILE A 4 17.38 21.66 -36.51
N GLU A 5 18.46 20.89 -36.57
CA GLU A 5 18.38 19.45 -36.32
C GLU A 5 17.97 19.26 -34.85
N PRO A 6 16.89 18.50 -34.56
CA PRO A 6 16.50 18.24 -33.19
C PRO A 6 17.61 17.39 -32.57
N SER A 7 18.32 17.99 -31.60
CA SER A 7 19.21 17.25 -30.73
C SER A 7 18.42 16.09 -30.13
N ASP A 8 18.77 14.85 -30.49
CA ASP A 8 18.45 13.65 -29.72
C ASP A 8 19.00 13.90 -28.30
N ASP A 9 18.15 14.41 -27.41
CA ASP A 9 18.40 14.33 -25.99
C ASP A 9 18.32 12.84 -25.67
N GLY A 10 19.49 12.21 -25.63
CA GLY A 10 19.66 10.85 -25.17
C GLY A 10 19.02 10.73 -23.79
N GLY A 11 17.73 10.40 -23.80
CA GLY A 11 16.89 10.35 -22.64
C GLY A 11 17.58 9.42 -21.67
N THR A 12 18.06 9.98 -20.57
CA THR A 12 18.52 9.22 -19.43
C THR A 12 17.31 8.42 -18.97
N ARG A 13 17.18 7.19 -19.50
CA ARG A 13 16.31 6.17 -18.93
C ARG A 13 16.74 6.10 -17.48
N ARG A 14 15.92 6.68 -16.59
CA ARG A 14 16.06 6.48 -15.15
C ARG A 14 16.24 4.97 -15.00
N PRO A 15 17.30 4.49 -14.33
CA PRO A 15 17.38 3.07 -14.04
C PRO A 15 16.02 2.70 -13.45
N GLU A 16 15.32 1.77 -14.10
CA GLU A 16 14.06 1.24 -13.57
C GLU A 16 14.36 0.91 -12.13
N ALA A 17 13.76 1.70 -11.23
CA ALA A 17 14.14 1.66 -9.83
C ALA A 17 13.85 0.25 -9.34
N ASP A 18 14.90 -0.47 -9.00
CA ASP A 18 14.79 -1.80 -8.44
C ASP A 18 13.78 -1.73 -7.29
N PRO A 19 12.74 -2.59 -7.27
CA PRO A 19 11.66 -2.45 -6.32
C PRO A 19 12.21 -2.50 -4.90
N MET A 20 11.84 -1.53 -4.07
CA MET A 20 12.16 -1.56 -2.66
C MET A 20 11.41 -2.73 -2.01
N VAL A 21 12.14 -3.79 -1.64
CA VAL A 21 11.59 -4.95 -0.92
C VAL A 21 11.89 -4.80 0.57
N ILE A 22 10.84 -4.87 1.40
CA ILE A 22 10.95 -4.84 2.86
C ILE A 22 10.63 -6.24 3.38
N ASP A 23 11.63 -6.91 3.95
CA ASP A 23 11.45 -8.19 4.63
C ASP A 23 11.01 -7.94 6.08
N CYS A 24 9.72 -8.13 6.33
CA CYS A 24 9.14 -7.99 7.66
C CYS A 24 9.64 -9.08 8.61
N ASP A 25 9.97 -10.29 8.16
CA ASP A 25 10.34 -11.40 9.04
C ASP A 25 11.74 -11.22 9.64
N ALA A 26 12.65 -10.54 8.92
CA ALA A 26 13.99 -10.18 9.40
C ALA A 26 14.07 -8.78 10.05
N CYS A 27 12.96 -8.02 10.12
CA CYS A 27 12.98 -6.65 10.60
C CYS A 27 13.17 -6.58 12.13
N ALA A 28 14.32 -6.05 12.57
CA ALA A 28 14.73 -5.97 13.98
C ALA A 28 13.76 -5.18 14.89
N VAL A 29 12.93 -4.30 14.31
CA VAL A 29 11.97 -3.47 15.05
C VAL A 29 10.51 -3.91 14.85
N ARG A 30 10.27 -5.05 14.18
CA ARG A 30 8.93 -5.61 13.96
C ARG A 30 8.28 -5.96 15.30
N GLY A 31 7.16 -5.31 15.60
CA GLY A 31 6.49 -5.37 16.89
C GLY A 31 6.68 -4.07 17.69
N PRO A 32 7.85 -3.84 18.31
CA PRO A 32 8.05 -2.72 19.23
C PRO A 32 7.92 -1.34 18.58
N ALA A 33 8.36 -1.18 17.32
CA ALA A 33 8.28 0.10 16.59
C ALA A 33 7.56 -0.02 15.23
N CYS A 34 6.70 -1.02 15.10
CA CYS A 34 5.94 -1.20 13.84
C CYS A 34 4.77 -0.20 13.75
N ARG A 35 4.30 0.30 14.90
CA ARG A 35 3.14 1.19 15.01
C ARG A 35 3.46 2.64 14.58
N ASP A 36 4.71 3.03 14.72
CA ASP A 36 5.30 4.31 14.32
C ASP A 36 6.13 4.19 13.02
N CYS A 37 6.19 3.01 12.42
CA CYS A 37 6.84 2.80 11.12
C CYS A 37 6.02 3.43 9.98
N VAL A 38 6.68 4.15 9.07
CA VAL A 38 6.08 4.75 7.87
C VAL A 38 5.42 3.72 6.95
N VAL A 39 5.83 2.45 7.04
CA VAL A 39 5.25 1.34 6.27
C VAL A 39 3.75 1.19 6.54
N SER A 40 3.28 1.39 7.77
CA SER A 40 1.84 1.35 8.12
C SER A 40 1.05 2.48 7.44
N VAL A 41 1.72 3.60 7.14
CA VAL A 41 1.14 4.72 6.38
C VAL A 41 1.14 4.42 4.87
N LEU A 42 2.21 3.78 4.37
CA LEU A 42 2.38 3.44 2.96
C LEU A 42 1.47 2.29 2.52
N LEU A 43 1.21 1.31 3.39
CA LEU A 43 0.33 0.16 3.09
C LEU A 43 -1.15 0.46 3.30
N GLY A 44 -1.49 1.58 3.95
CA GLY A 44 -2.85 2.12 4.04
C GLY A 44 -3.83 1.31 4.89
N VAL A 45 -4.95 1.94 5.25
CA VAL A 45 -6.13 1.24 5.78
C VAL A 45 -6.89 0.65 4.58
N PRO A 46 -7.33 -0.62 4.62
CA PRO A 46 -8.15 -1.17 3.55
C PRO A 46 -9.36 -0.26 3.27
N ASN A 47 -9.56 0.09 1.99
CA ASN A 47 -10.62 1.02 1.57
C ASN A 47 -12.02 0.41 1.73
N GLU A 48 -12.13 -0.92 1.76
CA GLU A 48 -13.36 -1.67 1.94
C GLU A 48 -13.08 -2.87 2.85
N LEU A 49 -14.01 -3.16 3.76
CA LEU A 49 -14.06 -4.42 4.50
C LEU A 49 -15.38 -5.09 4.18
N LEU A 50 -15.34 -6.40 3.94
CA LEU A 50 -16.56 -7.21 3.90
C LEU A 50 -17.20 -7.27 5.29
N ASP A 51 -18.48 -7.65 5.35
CA ASP A 51 -19.21 -7.72 6.61
C ASP A 51 -18.63 -8.80 7.54
N ASP A 52 -18.22 -9.94 6.97
CA ASP A 52 -17.58 -11.04 7.72
C ASP A 52 -16.21 -10.64 8.27
N GLU A 53 -15.44 -9.84 7.52
CA GLU A 53 -14.15 -9.32 7.99
C GLU A 53 -14.33 -8.35 9.15
N ARG A 54 -15.39 -7.53 9.11
CA ARG A 54 -15.79 -6.67 10.24
C ARG A 54 -16.17 -7.47 11.47
N ALA A 55 -16.99 -8.49 11.30
CA ALA A 55 -17.37 -9.38 12.39
C ALA A 55 -16.16 -10.09 13.01
N ALA A 56 -15.21 -10.55 12.17
CA ALA A 56 -13.98 -11.16 12.65
C ALA A 56 -13.13 -10.20 13.50
N LEU A 57 -13.00 -8.94 13.05
CA LEU A 57 -12.27 -7.91 13.80
C LEU A 57 -12.92 -7.58 15.15
N ASP A 58 -14.25 -7.58 15.21
CA ASP A 58 -14.98 -7.37 16.47
C ASP A 58 -14.71 -8.50 17.48
N VAL A 59 -14.72 -9.76 17.03
CA VAL A 59 -14.39 -10.91 17.87
C VAL A 59 -12.95 -10.81 18.41
N LEU A 60 -12.00 -10.44 17.55
CA LEU A 60 -10.61 -10.24 17.96
C LEU A 60 -10.47 -9.11 18.98
N ALA A 61 -11.27 -8.05 18.85
CA ALA A 61 -11.27 -6.94 19.79
C ALA A 61 -11.90 -7.31 21.13
N GLU A 62 -12.98 -8.10 21.13
CA GLU A 62 -13.59 -8.65 22.35
C GLU A 62 -12.65 -9.60 23.09
N ALA A 63 -11.88 -10.39 22.35
CA ALA A 63 -10.84 -11.25 22.90
C ALA A 63 -9.59 -10.48 23.40
N GLY A 64 -9.52 -9.17 23.19
CA GLY A 64 -8.36 -8.35 23.55
C GLY A 64 -7.13 -8.56 22.66
N MET A 65 -7.28 -9.26 21.54
CA MET A 65 -6.21 -9.53 20.57
C MET A 65 -6.05 -8.40 19.55
N ALA A 66 -7.07 -7.57 19.38
CA ALA A 66 -7.04 -6.36 18.56
C ALA A 66 -7.63 -5.15 19.32
N PRO A 67 -7.27 -3.90 18.96
CA PRO A 67 -7.99 -2.72 19.44
C PRO A 67 -9.42 -2.67 18.88
N ARG A 68 -10.38 -2.15 19.65
CA ARG A 68 -11.75 -1.85 19.16
C ARG A 68 -11.69 -0.80 18.04
N LEU A 69 -12.09 -1.17 16.83
CA LEU A 69 -11.99 -0.31 15.65
C LEU A 69 -13.26 0.55 15.49
N ARG A 70 -13.09 1.87 15.31
CA ARG A 70 -14.17 2.79 14.89
C ARG A 70 -14.06 2.99 13.39
N LEU A 71 -14.67 2.10 12.62
CA LEU A 71 -14.61 2.13 11.16
C LEU A 71 -15.47 3.28 10.63
N VAL A 72 -14.81 4.36 10.22
CA VAL A 72 -15.45 5.47 9.51
C VAL A 72 -15.19 5.26 8.02
N PRO A 73 -16.24 5.15 7.17
CA PRO A 73 -16.05 5.03 5.72
C PRO A 73 -15.26 6.24 5.21
N ILE A 74 -14.03 6.01 4.74
CA ILE A 74 -13.25 7.04 4.06
C ILE A 74 -13.77 7.03 2.63
N ARG A 75 -14.49 8.07 2.19
CA ARG A 75 -14.97 8.17 0.81
C ARG A 75 -13.77 8.41 -0.12
N GLY A 76 -13.11 7.34 -0.54
CA GLY A 76 -12.05 7.36 -1.54
C GLY A 76 -12.63 7.51 -2.94
N GLY A 77 -12.19 8.53 -3.68
CA GLY A 77 -12.51 8.66 -5.10
C GLY A 77 -12.04 7.41 -5.87
N ARG A 78 -12.98 6.78 -6.57
CA ARG A 78 -12.81 5.56 -7.39
C ARG A 78 -11.53 5.60 -8.26
N ALA A 79 -10.59 4.69 -8.01
CA ALA A 79 -9.54 4.31 -8.97
C ALA A 79 -9.87 2.92 -9.59
N PRO A 80 -9.53 2.66 -10.87
CA PRO A 80 -10.08 1.53 -11.62
C PRO A 80 -9.42 0.18 -11.28
N VAL A 81 -10.28 -0.83 -11.12
CA VAL A 81 -9.98 -2.25 -10.90
C VAL A 81 -9.03 -2.80 -11.98
N ARG A 82 -7.89 -3.36 -11.58
CA ARG A 82 -7.04 -4.19 -12.44
C ARG A 82 -7.52 -5.63 -12.32
N ARG A 83 -7.93 -6.23 -13.43
CA ARG A 83 -8.36 -7.63 -13.51
C ARG A 83 -7.15 -8.55 -13.42
N SER A 84 -7.20 -9.57 -12.55
CA SER A 84 -6.34 -10.74 -12.68
C SER A 84 -7.16 -11.86 -13.32
N GLY A 85 -6.81 -12.23 -14.55
CA GLY A 85 -7.33 -13.43 -15.20
C GLY A 85 -6.49 -14.63 -14.75
N VAL A 86 -7.16 -15.66 -14.25
CA VAL A 86 -6.59 -16.99 -14.05
C VAL A 86 -7.13 -17.90 -15.13
N ALA A 87 -6.20 -18.52 -15.84
CA ALA A 87 -6.42 -19.50 -16.90
C ALA A 87 -6.77 -20.88 -16.34
#